data_AF-A0A239ABE1-F1
#
_entry.id   AF-A0A239ABE1-F1
#
_cell.length_a   1.000
_cell.length_b   1.000
_cell.length_c   1.000
_cell.angle_alpha   90.00
_cell.angle_beta   90.00
_cell.angle_gamma   90.00
#
_symmetry.space_group_name_H-M   'P 1'
#
loop_
_entity.id
_entity.type
_entity.pdbx_description
1 polymer ?
#
loop_
_entity_poly.entity_id
_entity_poly.type
_entity_poly.pdbx_seq_one_letter_code
_entity_poly.pdbx_strand_id
1 'polypeptide(L)'
;MGKVYQGKDGKSFRPSIFLTLTLDSYGRVRSDGTPVDPNGYDYTRAARDALHFSKLVDRFVQNLRRFVGYDVQYFATVEPQRRHAPHLHIAIRGTISRAELRQVVAATYHQVWWPSTDRVVFEGDHLPVWDDVAGENGGGYLDPVTGEVLPTWDDALDALGLDDDAEPLHVVKFGRQIDAQGVMPDSPQSRKLIGYLTKYLVKGVAECHTAETSAQREHVDRMAEALRYEPCSPTCANWLRYGIQPKNPREGMAPGFCKGKAHRREHLGYGGRRVLVSRKWSGKTLADHKADRKAWVLARLAEAGIPVSNPADPNAVHVWERAGPADPDVKPTEARLLHLINERIQRRRQLDAATQNDTPELPATQSREAA
;
A
#
# COMPACT_ATOMS: atom_id res chain seq x y z
N MET A 1 -19.52 -18.33 0.49
CA MET A 1 -18.49 -18.39 -0.57
C MET A 1 -17.39 -19.38 -0.18
N GLY A 2 -16.94 -20.18 -1.12
CA GLY A 2 -15.93 -21.25 -0.94
C GLY A 2 -16.54 -22.65 -1.13
N LYS A 3 -15.86 -23.50 -1.89
CA LYS A 3 -16.25 -24.90 -2.09
C LYS A 3 -16.17 -25.65 -0.76
N VAL A 4 -17.21 -26.39 -0.42
CA VAL A 4 -17.21 -27.32 0.71
C VAL A 4 -16.67 -28.64 0.22
N TYR A 5 -15.72 -29.20 0.97
CA TYR A 5 -15.15 -30.51 0.73
C TYR A 5 -15.57 -31.43 1.87
N GLN A 6 -15.84 -32.69 1.56
CA GLN A 6 -16.08 -33.72 2.57
C GLN A 6 -14.78 -34.46 2.86
N GLY A 7 -14.40 -34.52 4.13
CA GLY A 7 -13.30 -35.34 4.62
C GLY A 7 -13.69 -36.81 4.64
N LYS A 8 -12.68 -37.68 4.69
CA LYS A 8 -12.88 -39.13 4.85
C LYS A 8 -13.53 -39.49 6.20
N ASP A 9 -13.47 -38.58 7.16
CA ASP A 9 -14.08 -38.64 8.48
C ASP A 9 -15.51 -38.04 8.52
N GLY A 10 -16.09 -37.71 7.35
CA GLY A 10 -17.41 -37.11 7.24
C GLY A 10 -17.47 -35.63 7.62
N LYS A 11 -16.33 -35.00 7.96
CA LYS A 11 -16.28 -33.58 8.30
C LYS A 11 -16.26 -32.72 7.05
N SER A 12 -17.15 -31.74 7.00
CA SER A 12 -17.16 -30.72 5.96
C SER A 12 -16.13 -29.64 6.26
N PHE A 13 -15.33 -29.24 5.26
CA PHE A 13 -14.39 -28.14 5.41
C PHE A 13 -14.40 -27.17 4.22
N ARG A 14 -14.08 -25.91 4.52
CA ARG A 14 -14.01 -24.79 3.58
C ARG A 14 -12.60 -24.19 3.62
N PRO A 15 -11.65 -24.72 2.83
CA PRO A 15 -10.29 -24.23 2.85
C PRO A 15 -10.22 -22.80 2.31
N SER A 16 -9.21 -22.08 2.77
CA SER A 16 -8.72 -20.84 2.16
C SER A 16 -7.36 -21.07 1.50
N ILE A 17 -6.84 -20.09 0.79
CA ILE A 17 -5.52 -20.16 0.18
C ILE A 17 -4.62 -19.10 0.77
N PHE A 18 -3.39 -19.49 1.06
CA PHE A 18 -2.29 -18.57 1.30
C PHE A 18 -1.33 -18.64 0.12
N LEU A 19 -1.15 -17.52 -0.57
CA LEU A 19 -0.34 -17.42 -1.77
C LEU A 19 0.81 -16.45 -1.51
N THR A 20 2.02 -16.85 -1.88
CA THR A 20 3.20 -16.00 -1.91
C THR A 20 3.65 -15.82 -3.35
N LEU A 21 3.71 -14.56 -3.80
CA LEU A 21 4.23 -14.19 -5.12
C LEU A 21 5.48 -13.34 -4.97
N THR A 22 6.52 -13.67 -5.72
CA THR A 22 7.80 -12.96 -5.69
C THR A 22 8.09 -12.33 -7.05
N LEU A 23 8.89 -11.28 -7.05
CA LEU A 23 9.51 -10.77 -8.27
C LEU A 23 10.65 -11.70 -8.72
N ASP A 24 11.09 -11.50 -9.95
CA ASP A 24 12.16 -12.30 -10.55
C ASP A 24 13.53 -12.04 -9.89
N SER A 25 14.59 -12.69 -10.38
CA SER A 25 15.97 -12.40 -10.00
C SER A 25 16.56 -11.28 -10.87
N TYR A 26 17.38 -10.43 -10.24
CA TYR A 26 18.19 -9.38 -10.89
C TYR A 26 19.68 -9.74 -10.91
N GLY A 27 20.00 -10.99 -10.57
CA GLY A 27 21.36 -11.47 -10.32
C GLY A 27 21.39 -12.49 -9.19
N ARG A 28 22.44 -13.31 -9.15
CA ARG A 28 22.64 -14.32 -8.11
C ARG A 28 22.90 -13.63 -6.77
N VAL A 29 22.22 -14.07 -5.71
CA VAL A 29 22.39 -13.54 -4.35
C VAL A 29 22.92 -14.60 -3.39
N ARG A 30 23.60 -14.17 -2.33
CA ARG A 30 24.01 -14.99 -1.19
C ARG A 30 22.83 -15.23 -0.24
N SER A 31 23.02 -16.08 0.77
CA SER A 31 22.00 -16.40 1.78
C SER A 31 21.57 -15.19 2.64
N ASP A 32 22.42 -14.18 2.73
CA ASP A 32 22.15 -12.90 3.40
C ASP A 32 21.41 -11.88 2.51
N GLY A 33 21.15 -12.22 1.24
CA GLY A 33 20.47 -11.38 0.27
C GLY A 33 21.37 -10.49 -0.58
N THR A 34 22.67 -10.38 -0.26
CA THR A 34 23.60 -9.56 -1.04
C THR A 34 23.91 -10.18 -2.40
N PRO A 35 24.11 -9.38 -3.47
CA PRO A 35 24.52 -9.90 -4.77
C PRO A 35 25.88 -10.58 -4.71
N VAL A 36 26.00 -11.76 -5.33
CA VAL A 36 27.29 -12.46 -5.49
C VAL A 36 28.28 -11.57 -6.25
N ASP A 37 27.80 -10.95 -7.34
CA ASP A 37 28.48 -9.90 -8.10
C ASP A 37 27.66 -8.60 -8.02
N PRO A 38 28.06 -7.61 -7.19
CA PRO A 38 27.36 -6.33 -7.08
C PRO A 38 27.41 -5.47 -8.34
N ASN A 39 28.40 -5.65 -9.22
CA ASN A 39 28.52 -4.84 -10.44
C ASN A 39 27.66 -5.42 -11.58
N GLY A 40 27.49 -6.75 -11.62
CA GLY A 40 26.58 -7.43 -12.55
C GLY A 40 25.12 -7.53 -12.08
N TYR A 41 24.77 -6.97 -10.93
CA TYR A 41 23.38 -6.97 -10.43
C TYR A 41 22.56 -5.86 -11.07
N ASP A 42 21.41 -6.20 -11.63
CA ASP A 42 20.53 -5.25 -12.35
C ASP A 42 19.69 -4.43 -11.36
N TYR A 43 20.31 -3.41 -10.77
CA TYR A 43 19.64 -2.49 -9.85
C TYR A 43 18.59 -1.61 -10.51
N THR A 44 18.75 -1.29 -11.80
CA THR A 44 17.80 -0.48 -12.57
C THR A 44 16.47 -1.22 -12.70
N ARG A 45 16.50 -2.47 -13.16
CA ARG A 45 15.29 -3.31 -13.22
C ARG A 45 14.73 -3.55 -11.82
N ALA A 46 15.57 -3.79 -10.82
CA ALA A 46 15.11 -3.97 -9.44
C ALA A 46 14.34 -2.74 -8.92
N ALA A 47 14.86 -1.54 -9.19
CA ALA A 47 14.24 -0.27 -8.84
C ALA A 47 12.89 -0.09 -9.56
N ARG A 48 12.85 -0.26 -10.89
CA ARG A 48 11.61 -0.16 -11.68
C ARG A 48 10.55 -1.17 -11.23
N ASP A 49 10.93 -2.43 -11.03
CA ASP A 49 10.01 -3.45 -10.52
C ASP A 49 9.45 -3.07 -9.14
N ALA A 50 10.29 -2.54 -8.23
CA ALA A 50 9.84 -2.11 -6.92
C ALA A 50 8.86 -0.91 -6.97
N LEU A 51 9.15 0.08 -7.82
CA LEU A 51 8.29 1.25 -8.07
C LEU A 51 6.90 0.83 -8.56
N HIS A 52 6.85 -0.13 -9.48
CA HIS A 52 5.63 -0.54 -10.16
C HIS A 52 4.95 -1.78 -9.54
N PHE A 53 5.53 -2.36 -8.48
CA PHE A 53 5.01 -3.58 -7.85
C PHE A 53 3.54 -3.45 -7.40
N SER A 54 3.15 -2.31 -6.85
CA SER A 54 1.76 -2.08 -6.42
C SER A 54 0.75 -2.22 -7.57
N LYS A 55 1.11 -1.75 -8.77
CA LYS A 55 0.30 -1.88 -9.97
C LYS A 55 0.26 -3.31 -10.48
N LEU A 56 1.37 -4.04 -10.40
CA LEU A 56 1.40 -5.48 -10.70
C LEU A 56 0.43 -6.26 -9.79
N VAL A 57 0.43 -5.96 -8.48
CA VAL A 57 -0.49 -6.58 -7.52
C VAL A 57 -1.95 -6.23 -7.83
N ASP A 58 -2.24 -4.97 -8.18
CA ASP A 58 -3.59 -4.57 -8.59
C ASP A 58 -4.05 -5.33 -9.85
N ARG A 59 -3.17 -5.49 -10.85
CA ARG A 59 -3.45 -6.28 -12.06
C ARG A 59 -3.67 -7.75 -11.75
N PHE A 60 -2.88 -8.34 -10.85
CA PHE A 60 -3.08 -9.70 -10.39
C PHE A 60 -4.49 -9.92 -9.83
N VAL A 61 -4.92 -9.05 -8.91
CA VAL A 61 -6.24 -9.16 -8.28
C VAL A 61 -7.36 -8.99 -9.32
N GLN A 62 -7.20 -8.06 -10.27
CA GLN A 62 -8.16 -7.87 -11.37
C GLN A 62 -8.26 -9.11 -12.26
N ASN A 63 -7.12 -9.65 -12.70
CA ASN A 63 -7.05 -10.83 -13.55
C ASN A 63 -7.61 -12.05 -12.83
N LEU A 64 -7.28 -12.23 -11.55
CA LEU A 64 -7.79 -13.32 -10.74
C LEU A 64 -9.31 -13.25 -10.63
N ARG A 65 -9.89 -12.07 -10.36
CA ARG A 65 -11.36 -11.87 -10.31
C ARG A 65 -12.03 -12.17 -11.64
N ARG A 66 -11.45 -11.73 -12.75
CA ARG A 66 -11.95 -12.04 -14.10
C ARG A 66 -11.91 -13.53 -14.37
N PHE A 67 -10.82 -14.20 -13.97
CA PHE A 67 -10.64 -15.63 -14.17
C PHE A 67 -11.64 -16.47 -13.36
N VAL A 68 -11.82 -16.15 -12.07
CA VAL A 68 -12.69 -16.95 -11.19
C VAL A 68 -14.17 -16.55 -11.23
N GLY A 69 -14.50 -15.41 -11.83
CA GLY A 69 -15.89 -14.94 -11.98
C GLY A 69 -16.55 -14.41 -10.71
N TYR A 70 -15.79 -14.11 -9.65
CA TYR A 70 -16.32 -13.53 -8.42
C TYR A 70 -15.36 -12.53 -7.76
N ASP A 71 -15.91 -11.70 -6.87
CA ASP A 71 -15.14 -10.74 -6.09
C ASP A 71 -14.28 -11.45 -5.04
N VAL A 72 -13.05 -11.77 -5.42
CA VAL A 72 -12.04 -12.35 -4.53
C VAL A 72 -11.89 -11.49 -3.29
N GLN A 73 -12.19 -12.09 -2.13
CA GLN A 73 -11.97 -11.54 -0.80
C GLN A 73 -10.58 -11.96 -0.33
N TYR A 74 -9.76 -10.99 0.06
CA TYR A 74 -8.42 -11.25 0.53
C TYR A 74 -7.96 -10.26 1.59
N PHE A 75 -6.95 -10.70 2.34
CA PHE A 75 -6.05 -9.90 3.14
C PHE A 75 -4.62 -10.17 2.67
N ALA A 76 -3.87 -9.12 2.36
CA ALA A 76 -2.52 -9.23 1.82
C ALA A 76 -1.54 -8.29 2.51
N THR A 77 -0.28 -8.69 2.50
CA THR A 77 0.84 -7.86 2.90
C THR A 77 1.97 -7.88 1.88
N VAL A 78 2.56 -6.72 1.65
CA VAL A 78 3.81 -6.58 0.90
C VAL A 78 4.97 -6.51 1.88
N GLU A 79 5.96 -7.38 1.67
CA GLU A 79 7.19 -7.43 2.46
C GLU A 79 8.42 -7.40 1.53
N PRO A 80 9.50 -6.71 1.93
CA PRO A 80 10.78 -6.79 1.23
C PRO A 80 11.54 -8.07 1.58
N GLN A 81 12.09 -8.72 0.56
CA GLN A 81 13.04 -9.83 0.75
C GLN A 81 14.40 -9.32 1.23
N ARG A 82 15.27 -10.23 1.69
CA ARG A 82 16.67 -9.91 2.00
C ARG A 82 17.44 -9.30 0.83
N ARG A 83 17.03 -9.63 -0.40
CA ARG A 83 17.53 -9.04 -1.66
C ARG A 83 16.80 -7.75 -2.08
N HIS A 84 16.07 -7.14 -1.15
CA HIS A 84 15.26 -5.92 -1.30
C HIS A 84 14.06 -5.97 -2.26
N ALA A 85 13.95 -6.99 -3.10
CA ALA A 85 12.79 -7.19 -3.98
C ALA A 85 11.50 -7.35 -3.15
N PRO A 86 10.42 -6.60 -3.44
CA PRO A 86 9.15 -6.80 -2.77
C PRO A 86 8.52 -8.14 -3.16
N HIS A 87 7.82 -8.74 -2.20
CA HIS A 87 6.96 -9.91 -2.40
C HIS A 87 5.57 -9.67 -1.82
N LEU A 88 4.60 -10.43 -2.32
CA LEU A 88 3.22 -10.40 -1.86
C LEU A 88 2.92 -11.68 -1.09
N HIS A 89 2.43 -11.55 0.14
CA HIS A 89 1.70 -12.60 0.84
C HIS A 89 0.22 -12.27 0.81
N ILE A 90 -0.63 -13.19 0.36
CA ILE A 90 -2.07 -12.97 0.25
C ILE A 90 -2.84 -14.18 0.76
N ALA A 91 -3.66 -13.96 1.79
CA ALA A 91 -4.69 -14.89 2.21
C ALA A 91 -5.98 -14.61 1.41
N ILE A 92 -6.40 -15.59 0.62
CA ILE A 92 -7.59 -15.56 -0.23
C ILE A 92 -8.65 -16.44 0.40
N ARG A 93 -9.86 -15.89 0.58
CA ARG A 93 -10.99 -16.66 1.09
C ARG A 93 -11.50 -17.61 0.00
N GLY A 94 -11.62 -18.88 0.35
CA GLY A 94 -12.07 -19.93 -0.57
C GLY A 94 -10.92 -20.62 -1.30
N THR A 95 -11.27 -21.50 -2.25
CA THR A 95 -10.32 -22.33 -2.98
C THR A 95 -10.24 -21.96 -4.45
N ILE A 96 -9.02 -21.99 -4.96
CA ILE A 96 -8.61 -21.79 -6.36
C ILE A 96 -7.51 -22.81 -6.61
N SER A 97 -7.53 -23.57 -7.70
CA SER A 97 -6.51 -24.59 -7.90
C SER A 97 -5.12 -23.96 -8.10
N ARG A 98 -4.07 -24.69 -7.73
CA ARG A 98 -2.68 -24.24 -7.94
C ARG A 98 -2.36 -24.05 -9.43
N ALA A 99 -2.98 -24.84 -10.30
CA ALA A 99 -2.79 -24.74 -11.75
C ALA A 99 -3.36 -23.42 -12.28
N GLU A 100 -4.59 -23.08 -11.89
CA GLU A 100 -5.24 -21.81 -12.24
C GLU A 100 -4.46 -20.61 -11.70
N LEU A 101 -4.03 -20.66 -10.43
CA LEU A 101 -3.19 -19.60 -9.85
C LEU A 101 -1.90 -19.38 -10.66
N ARG A 102 -1.22 -20.46 -11.08
CA ARG A 102 -0.02 -20.36 -11.91
C ARG A 102 -0.30 -19.73 -13.27
N GLN A 103 -1.41 -20.08 -13.92
CA GLN A 103 -1.82 -19.48 -15.19
C GLN A 103 -2.08 -17.98 -15.04
N VAL A 104 -2.84 -17.57 -14.02
CA VAL A 104 -3.14 -16.16 -13.76
C VAL A 104 -1.87 -15.37 -13.45
N VAL A 105 -0.97 -15.91 -12.62
CA VAL A 105 0.31 -15.26 -12.30
C VAL A 105 1.17 -15.11 -13.55
N ALA A 106 1.32 -16.17 -14.35
CA ALA A 106 2.12 -16.15 -15.57
C ALA A 106 1.58 -15.17 -16.63
N ALA A 107 0.26 -15.00 -16.70
CA ALA A 107 -0.39 -14.04 -17.60
C ALA A 107 -0.40 -12.60 -17.06
N THR A 108 -0.03 -12.38 -15.80
CA THR A 108 -0.11 -11.06 -15.17
C THR A 108 1.17 -10.27 -15.37
N TYR A 109 1.04 -9.11 -16.02
CA TYR A 109 2.08 -8.12 -16.18
C TYR A 109 1.50 -6.70 -16.05
N HIS A 110 2.37 -5.72 -15.86
CA HIS A 110 2.01 -4.30 -15.98
C HIS A 110 3.04 -3.59 -16.87
N GLN A 111 2.55 -3.02 -17.97
CA GLN A 111 3.32 -2.13 -18.83
C GLN A 111 3.25 -0.70 -18.31
N VAL A 112 4.39 -0.03 -18.34
CA VAL A 112 4.58 1.37 -17.97
C VAL A 112 4.83 2.15 -19.25
N TRP A 113 3.77 2.68 -19.83
CA TRP A 113 3.81 3.52 -21.03
C TRP A 113 4.14 4.96 -20.64
N TRP A 114 5.40 5.18 -20.30
CA TRP A 114 5.95 6.48 -19.94
C TRP A 114 7.10 6.84 -20.90
N PRO A 115 7.48 8.12 -20.98
CA PRO A 115 8.62 8.55 -21.78
C PRO A 115 9.91 7.82 -21.40
N SER A 116 10.81 7.63 -22.37
CA SER A 116 12.10 6.94 -22.16
C SER A 116 12.98 7.70 -21.16
N THR A 117 13.77 6.94 -20.41
CA THR A 117 14.78 7.44 -19.47
C THR A 117 16.20 7.02 -19.88
N ASP A 118 16.39 6.57 -21.12
CA ASP A 118 17.67 6.04 -21.61
C ASP A 118 18.71 7.15 -21.86
N ARG A 119 18.23 8.37 -22.13
CA ARG A 119 19.07 9.55 -22.33
C ARG A 119 18.92 10.52 -21.17
N VAL A 120 20.00 10.70 -20.41
CA VAL A 120 20.11 11.80 -19.45
C VAL A 120 20.36 13.10 -20.22
N VAL A 121 19.52 14.10 -19.99
CA VAL A 121 19.63 15.43 -20.60
C VAL A 121 20.25 16.41 -19.60
N PHE A 122 19.84 16.34 -18.34
CA PHE A 122 20.25 17.28 -17.29
C PHE A 122 20.94 16.56 -16.12
N GLU A 123 22.16 16.98 -15.80
CA GLU A 123 22.95 16.45 -14.69
C GLU A 123 24.05 17.42 -14.21
N GLY A 124 24.58 17.16 -13.01
CA GLY A 124 25.63 17.99 -12.42
C GLY A 124 25.18 19.44 -12.27
N ASP A 125 25.99 20.35 -12.81
CA ASP A 125 25.72 21.79 -12.80
C ASP A 125 24.80 22.25 -13.95
N HIS A 126 24.46 21.35 -14.90
CA HIS A 126 23.55 21.62 -16.00
C HIS A 126 22.14 21.11 -15.66
N LEU A 127 21.41 21.93 -14.89
CA LEU A 127 20.05 21.65 -14.44
C LEU A 127 19.05 22.62 -15.07
N PRO A 128 17.80 22.19 -15.33
CA PRO A 128 16.79 23.07 -15.88
C PRO A 128 16.39 24.15 -14.88
N VAL A 129 16.11 25.33 -15.39
CA VAL A 129 15.85 26.54 -14.60
C VAL A 129 14.36 26.83 -14.59
N TRP A 130 13.84 27.21 -13.42
CA TRP A 130 12.45 27.62 -13.29
C TRP A 130 12.25 29.04 -13.83
N ASP A 131 11.17 29.25 -14.58
CA ASP A 131 10.71 30.54 -15.05
C ASP A 131 9.22 30.70 -14.72
N ASP A 132 8.84 31.81 -14.09
CA ASP A 132 7.49 32.05 -13.58
C ASP A 132 6.44 32.31 -14.68
N VAL A 133 6.86 32.56 -15.92
CA VAL A 133 5.97 32.92 -17.04
C VAL A 133 6.00 31.92 -18.21
N ALA A 134 6.86 30.91 -18.16
CA ALA A 134 7.08 29.95 -19.23
C ALA A 134 5.93 28.94 -19.47
N GLY A 135 5.12 28.65 -18.45
CA GLY A 135 4.04 27.67 -18.53
C GLY A 135 2.66 28.26 -18.80
N GLU A 136 1.76 27.48 -19.41
CA GLU A 136 0.37 27.89 -19.71
C GLU A 136 -0.42 28.39 -18.49
N ASN A 137 -0.06 27.93 -17.29
CA ASN A 137 -0.71 28.29 -16.02
C ASN A 137 0.16 29.20 -15.12
N GLY A 138 1.24 29.77 -15.66
CA GLY A 138 2.28 30.46 -14.89
C GLY A 138 3.23 29.46 -14.24
N GLY A 139 4.51 29.49 -14.66
CA GLY A 139 5.56 28.61 -14.17
C GLY A 139 5.90 27.45 -15.10
N GLY A 140 7.18 27.32 -15.46
CA GLY A 140 7.71 26.22 -16.26
C GLY A 140 9.22 26.07 -16.11
N TYR A 141 9.74 24.92 -16.54
CA TYR A 141 11.18 24.66 -16.59
C TYR A 141 11.72 24.91 -18.00
N LEU A 142 12.86 25.60 -18.06
CA LEU A 142 13.60 25.91 -19.27
C LEU A 142 14.92 25.11 -19.32
N ASP A 143 15.37 24.81 -20.53
CA ASP A 143 16.77 24.45 -20.78
C ASP A 143 17.66 25.68 -20.51
N PRO A 144 18.69 25.58 -19.63
CA PRO A 144 19.51 26.72 -19.24
C PRO A 144 20.44 27.22 -20.34
N VAL A 145 20.66 26.45 -21.41
CA VAL A 145 21.52 26.80 -22.55
C VAL A 145 20.69 27.37 -23.70
N THR A 146 19.58 26.74 -24.07
CA THR A 146 18.76 27.19 -25.20
C THR A 146 17.70 28.21 -24.82
N GLY A 147 17.28 28.23 -23.54
CA GLY A 147 16.15 29.02 -23.05
C GLY A 147 14.79 28.47 -23.49
N GLU A 148 14.74 27.31 -24.14
CA GLU A 148 13.50 26.70 -24.59
C GLU A 148 12.74 26.06 -23.41
N VAL A 149 11.42 26.16 -23.44
CA VAL A 149 10.54 25.50 -22.48
C VAL A 149 10.60 24.00 -22.69
N LEU A 150 10.85 23.25 -21.61
CA LEU A 150 10.87 21.79 -21.68
C LEU A 150 9.46 21.25 -22.03
N PRO A 151 9.36 20.16 -22.82
CA PRO A 151 8.09 19.49 -23.08
C PRO A 151 7.34 19.15 -21.79
N THR A 152 6.03 19.36 -21.78
CA THR A 152 5.21 18.96 -20.63
C THR A 152 5.06 17.45 -20.55
N TRP A 153 4.61 16.96 -19.38
CA TRP A 153 4.29 15.54 -19.22
C TRP A 153 3.26 15.06 -20.24
N ASP A 154 2.25 15.86 -20.53
CA ASP A 154 1.17 15.48 -21.45
C ASP A 154 1.69 15.54 -22.90
N ASP A 155 2.51 16.53 -23.29
CA ASP A 155 3.19 16.56 -24.60
C ASP A 155 4.07 15.32 -24.83
N ALA A 156 4.80 14.90 -23.80
CA ALA A 156 5.67 13.72 -23.88
C ALA A 156 4.87 12.42 -24.02
N LEU A 157 3.66 12.35 -23.46
CA LEU A 157 2.76 11.22 -23.67
C LEU A 157 2.10 11.25 -25.04
N ASP A 158 1.76 12.43 -25.56
CA ASP A 158 1.21 12.57 -26.91
C ASP A 158 2.26 12.19 -27.96
N ALA A 159 3.52 12.61 -27.79
CA ALA A 159 4.64 12.18 -28.63
C ALA A 159 4.83 10.66 -28.60
N LEU A 160 4.76 10.04 -27.41
CA LEU A 160 4.83 8.59 -27.26
C LEU A 160 3.66 7.88 -27.95
N GLY A 161 2.47 8.47 -27.94
CA GLY A 161 1.28 7.89 -28.57
C GLY A 161 1.25 8.01 -30.10
N LEU A 162 2.06 8.91 -30.67
CA LEU A 162 2.22 9.10 -32.12
C LEU A 162 3.37 8.28 -32.71
N ASP A 163 4.21 7.68 -31.88
CA ASP A 163 5.32 6.83 -32.30
C ASP A 163 4.85 5.37 -32.47
N ASP A 164 4.82 4.91 -33.72
CA ASP A 164 4.40 3.54 -34.08
C ASP A 164 5.36 2.47 -33.55
N ASP A 165 6.61 2.84 -33.26
CA ASP A 165 7.66 1.95 -32.73
C ASP A 165 7.83 2.10 -31.20
N ALA A 166 6.93 2.83 -30.53
CA ALA A 166 7.02 3.07 -29.10
C ALA A 166 7.03 1.76 -28.28
N GLU A 167 8.00 1.64 -27.40
CA GLU A 167 8.07 0.58 -26.39
C GLU A 167 7.73 1.11 -24.99
N PRO A 168 7.12 0.28 -24.11
CA PRO A 168 6.91 0.69 -22.73
C PRO A 168 8.25 0.83 -22.02
N LEU A 169 8.44 1.95 -21.30
CA LEU A 169 9.60 2.20 -20.42
C LEU A 169 9.96 0.99 -19.55
N HIS A 170 8.94 0.27 -19.08
CA HIS A 170 9.13 -0.91 -18.27
C HIS A 170 7.97 -1.91 -18.36
N VAL A 171 8.28 -3.20 -18.25
CA VAL A 171 7.29 -4.26 -18.08
C VAL A 171 7.61 -5.09 -16.84
N VAL A 172 6.81 -4.89 -15.79
CA VAL A 172 6.96 -5.64 -14.53
C VAL A 172 6.11 -6.92 -14.56
N LYS A 173 6.68 -8.03 -14.10
CA LYS A 173 6.06 -9.37 -14.04
C LYS A 173 6.43 -10.07 -12.73
N PHE A 174 5.63 -11.05 -12.32
CA PHE A 174 6.06 -11.95 -11.24
C PHE A 174 7.15 -12.89 -11.73
N GLY A 175 8.02 -13.30 -10.80
CA GLY A 175 8.99 -14.36 -11.02
C GLY A 175 8.34 -15.74 -11.07
N ARG A 176 9.16 -16.76 -11.36
CA ARG A 176 8.71 -18.16 -11.50
C ARG A 176 8.27 -18.80 -10.17
N GLN A 177 8.71 -18.26 -9.04
CA GLN A 177 8.44 -18.84 -7.73
C GLN A 177 7.03 -18.46 -7.25
N ILE A 178 6.19 -19.48 -7.11
CA ILE A 178 4.83 -19.35 -6.62
C ILE A 178 4.64 -20.41 -5.53
N ASP A 179 4.35 -19.95 -4.31
CA ASP A 179 3.99 -20.84 -3.21
C ASP A 179 2.51 -20.67 -2.89
N ALA A 180 1.74 -21.74 -3.06
CA ALA A 180 0.29 -21.76 -2.84
C ALA A 180 -0.07 -22.87 -1.85
N GLN A 181 -0.51 -22.48 -0.66
CA GLN A 181 -0.84 -23.36 0.43
C GLN A 181 -2.35 -23.36 0.67
N GLY A 182 -2.96 -24.55 0.76
CA GLY A 182 -4.31 -24.67 1.28
C GLY A 182 -4.28 -24.50 2.79
N VAL A 183 -5.22 -23.74 3.35
CA VAL A 183 -5.27 -23.39 4.77
C VAL A 183 -6.61 -23.79 5.34
N MET A 184 -6.56 -24.59 6.39
CA MET A 184 -7.73 -25.02 7.14
C MET A 184 -8.04 -24.03 8.27
N PRO A 185 -9.32 -23.73 8.53
CA PRO A 185 -9.71 -22.90 9.67
C PRO A 185 -9.20 -23.50 10.99
N ASP A 186 -8.90 -22.63 11.96
CA ASP A 186 -8.51 -22.97 13.35
C ASP A 186 -7.34 -23.96 13.52
N SER A 187 -6.53 -24.12 12.47
CA SER A 187 -5.35 -24.97 12.47
C SER A 187 -4.10 -24.25 13.03
N PRO A 188 -3.08 -24.99 13.50
CA PRO A 188 -1.78 -24.40 13.81
C PRO A 188 -1.17 -23.64 12.62
N GLN A 189 -1.40 -24.13 11.40
CA GLN A 189 -0.94 -23.48 10.17
C GLN A 189 -1.64 -22.13 9.94
N SER A 190 -2.97 -22.05 10.11
CA SER A 190 -3.68 -20.77 9.94
C SER A 190 -3.20 -19.72 10.92
N ARG A 191 -2.97 -20.09 12.20
CA ARG A 191 -2.39 -19.19 13.21
C ARG A 191 -0.99 -18.69 12.82
N LYS A 192 -0.12 -19.57 12.32
CA LYS A 192 1.22 -19.20 11.82
C LYS A 192 1.14 -18.22 10.65
N LEU A 193 0.27 -18.48 9.68
CA LEU A 193 0.10 -17.65 8.49
C LEU A 193 -0.52 -16.28 8.80
N ILE A 194 -1.46 -16.22 9.75
CA ILE A 194 -1.95 -14.96 10.31
C ILE A 194 -0.78 -14.17 10.92
N GLY A 195 0.10 -14.83 11.67
CA GLY A 195 1.33 -14.21 12.20
C GLY A 195 2.21 -13.58 11.11
N TYR A 196 2.37 -14.23 9.95
CA TYR A 196 3.10 -13.63 8.82
C TYR A 196 2.41 -12.38 8.27
N LEU A 197 1.07 -12.38 8.13
CA LEU A 197 0.32 -11.23 7.65
C LEU A 197 0.33 -10.07 8.67
N THR A 198 0.27 -10.36 9.96
CA THR A 198 0.23 -9.32 11.00
C THR A 198 1.61 -8.76 11.32
N LYS A 199 2.69 -9.51 11.06
CA LYS A 199 4.09 -9.07 11.26
C LYS A 199 4.41 -7.73 10.60
N TYR A 200 3.78 -7.41 9.48
CA TYR A 200 4.04 -6.20 8.68
C TYR A 200 3.02 -5.07 8.88
N LEU A 201 2.13 -5.21 9.87
CA LEU A 201 1.21 -4.12 10.23
C LEU A 201 1.96 -2.92 10.83
N VAL A 202 3.08 -3.17 11.53
CA VAL A 202 3.80 -2.14 12.32
C VAL A 202 5.25 -1.90 11.91
N LYS A 203 5.86 -2.75 11.07
CA LYS A 203 7.27 -2.64 10.69
C LYS A 203 7.50 -1.81 9.42
N GLY A 204 8.53 -0.97 9.39
CA GLY A 204 9.11 -0.32 8.20
C GLY A 204 9.75 -1.32 7.21
N VAL A 205 10.07 -0.90 5.96
CA VAL A 205 10.58 -1.83 4.90
C VAL A 205 12.06 -2.01 5.16
N ALA A 206 12.76 -0.90 5.45
CA ALA A 206 14.12 -0.95 5.98
C ALA A 206 14.23 -1.61 7.37
N GLU A 207 13.15 -1.72 8.15
CA GLU A 207 13.16 -2.42 9.44
C GLU A 207 12.98 -3.95 9.28
N CYS A 208 12.71 -4.44 8.06
CA CYS A 208 12.56 -5.87 7.82
C CYS A 208 13.92 -6.59 7.85
N HIS A 209 14.98 -5.94 7.35
CA HIS A 209 16.35 -6.46 7.34
C HIS A 209 17.33 -5.32 7.64
N THR A 210 17.83 -5.26 8.88
CA THR A 210 18.89 -4.31 9.25
C THR A 210 20.19 -4.76 8.59
N ALA A 211 20.91 -3.84 7.95
CA ALA A 211 22.21 -4.14 7.35
C ALA A 211 23.29 -4.23 8.43
N GLU A 212 23.77 -5.45 8.68
CA GLU A 212 24.79 -5.76 9.70
C GLU A 212 26.20 -5.70 9.09
N THR A 213 26.36 -6.11 7.83
CA THR A 213 27.66 -6.14 7.13
C THR A 213 27.88 -4.95 6.19
N SER A 214 29.14 -4.70 5.81
CA SER A 214 29.48 -3.70 4.79
C SER A 214 28.84 -4.02 3.45
N ALA A 215 28.85 -5.29 3.03
CA ALA A 215 28.24 -5.75 1.80
C ALA A 215 26.72 -5.52 1.77
N GLN A 216 26.04 -5.72 2.91
CA GLN A 216 24.61 -5.40 3.02
C GLN A 216 24.35 -3.89 2.91
N ARG A 217 25.18 -3.06 3.56
CA ARG A 217 25.06 -1.60 3.46
C ARG A 217 25.27 -1.13 2.02
N GLU A 218 26.32 -1.62 1.36
CA GLU A 218 26.60 -1.33 -0.05
C GLU A 218 25.45 -1.77 -0.97
N HIS A 219 24.85 -2.94 -0.73
CA HIS A 219 23.70 -3.39 -1.49
C HIS A 219 22.49 -2.46 -1.35
N VAL A 220 22.23 -1.96 -0.14
CA VAL A 220 21.19 -0.93 0.10
C VAL A 220 21.55 0.38 -0.59
N ASP A 221 22.81 0.81 -0.52
CA ASP A 221 23.29 2.05 -1.14
C ASP A 221 23.14 2.03 -2.66
N ARG A 222 23.55 0.94 -3.31
CA ARG A 222 23.38 0.76 -4.76
C ARG A 222 21.92 0.74 -5.19
N MET A 223 21.04 0.12 -4.39
CA MET A 223 19.59 0.15 -4.64
C MET A 223 19.01 1.56 -4.46
N ALA A 224 19.43 2.28 -3.42
CA ALA A 224 19.00 3.65 -3.16
C ALA A 224 19.49 4.61 -4.26
N GLU A 225 20.70 4.41 -4.77
CA GLU A 225 21.27 5.20 -5.85
C GLU A 225 20.55 4.94 -7.18
N ALA A 226 20.26 3.68 -7.52
CA ALA A 226 19.45 3.38 -8.70
C ALA A 226 18.05 4.01 -8.60
N LEU A 227 17.41 3.90 -7.43
CA LEU A 227 16.11 4.54 -7.17
C LEU A 227 16.17 6.06 -7.21
N ARG A 228 17.31 6.69 -6.98
CA ARG A 228 17.43 8.14 -6.84
C ARG A 228 16.91 8.87 -8.08
N TYR A 229 17.24 8.35 -9.26
CA TYR A 229 16.94 9.00 -10.54
C TYR A 229 15.79 8.37 -11.33
N GLU A 230 15.34 7.17 -10.97
CA GLU A 230 14.19 6.54 -11.64
C GLU A 230 12.88 7.31 -11.37
N PRO A 231 12.09 7.68 -12.38
CA PRO A 231 10.80 8.33 -12.14
C PRO A 231 9.81 7.39 -11.42
N CYS A 232 9.19 7.85 -10.33
CA CYS A 232 8.24 7.02 -9.57
C CYS A 232 6.76 7.30 -9.86
N SER A 233 6.44 8.41 -10.54
CA SER A 233 5.09 8.86 -10.87
C SER A 233 5.13 9.98 -11.92
N PRO A 234 4.01 10.32 -12.58
CA PRO A 234 3.93 11.48 -13.50
C PRO A 234 4.38 12.80 -12.89
N THR A 235 4.22 12.98 -11.57
CA THR A 235 4.59 14.19 -10.84
C THR A 235 6.02 14.15 -10.28
N CYS A 236 6.83 13.17 -10.67
CA CYS A 236 8.16 12.95 -10.09
C CYS A 236 9.16 13.98 -10.62
N ALA A 237 9.89 14.66 -9.73
CA ALA A 237 10.93 15.63 -10.10
C ALA A 237 12.04 15.04 -11.01
N ASN A 238 12.22 13.72 -11.03
CA ASN A 238 13.21 13.07 -11.87
C ASN A 238 12.92 13.18 -13.37
N TRP A 239 11.69 13.50 -13.79
CA TRP A 239 11.41 13.80 -15.21
C TRP A 239 12.28 14.93 -15.75
N LEU A 240 12.64 15.89 -14.89
CA LEU A 240 13.55 16.98 -15.22
C LEU A 240 14.94 16.46 -15.63
N ARG A 241 15.39 15.29 -15.17
CA ARG A 241 16.66 14.68 -15.61
C ARG A 241 16.62 14.30 -17.09
N TYR A 242 15.44 13.94 -17.57
CA TYR A 242 15.19 13.38 -18.89
C TYR A 242 14.57 14.40 -19.84
N GLY A 243 14.61 15.69 -19.49
CA GLY A 243 14.13 16.78 -20.32
C GLY A 243 12.63 16.93 -20.40
N ILE A 244 11.90 16.43 -19.41
CA ILE A 244 10.42 16.49 -19.38
C ILE A 244 9.97 17.18 -18.11
N GLN A 245 9.01 18.08 -18.23
CA GLN A 245 8.39 18.68 -17.04
C GLN A 245 7.47 17.66 -16.37
N PRO A 246 7.60 17.43 -15.04
CA PRO A 246 6.66 16.59 -14.33
C PRO A 246 5.26 17.19 -14.37
N LYS A 247 4.23 16.35 -14.27
CA LYS A 247 2.84 16.83 -14.19
C LYS A 247 2.66 17.75 -12.97
N ASN A 248 2.12 18.94 -13.20
CA ASN A 248 2.01 20.03 -12.20
C ASN A 248 3.37 20.41 -11.59
N PRO A 249 4.32 20.91 -12.41
CA PRO A 249 5.65 21.25 -11.94
C PRO A 249 5.58 22.43 -10.96
N ARG A 250 6.59 22.57 -10.09
CA ARG A 250 6.71 23.68 -9.15
C ARG A 250 8.17 24.08 -9.05
N GLU A 251 8.40 25.35 -8.74
CA GLU A 251 9.72 25.86 -8.39
C GLU A 251 10.41 24.97 -7.33
N GLY A 252 11.71 24.77 -7.51
CA GLY A 252 12.55 24.02 -6.58
C GLY A 252 12.45 22.49 -6.69
N MET A 253 11.72 21.93 -7.67
CA MET A 253 11.92 20.54 -8.05
C MET A 253 13.31 20.36 -8.69
N ALA A 254 13.99 19.28 -8.35
CA ALA A 254 15.32 18.97 -8.86
C ALA A 254 15.51 17.45 -9.06
N PRO A 255 16.21 17.02 -10.12
CA PRO A 255 16.61 15.63 -10.33
C PRO A 255 17.29 15.01 -9.10
N GLY A 256 16.85 13.82 -8.71
CA GLY A 256 17.42 13.08 -7.58
C GLY A 256 16.91 13.48 -6.19
N PHE A 257 15.99 14.47 -6.11
CA PHE A 257 15.43 14.99 -4.85
C PHE A 257 13.91 14.85 -4.77
N CYS A 258 13.34 13.85 -5.44
CA CYS A 258 11.90 13.59 -5.36
C CYS A 258 11.47 13.27 -3.92
N LYS A 259 10.48 14.00 -3.40
CA LYS A 259 9.92 13.83 -2.05
C LYS A 259 8.96 12.63 -1.93
N GLY A 260 8.72 11.92 -3.04
CA GLY A 260 7.83 10.77 -3.12
C GLY A 260 8.24 9.65 -2.17
N LYS A 261 7.25 8.98 -1.57
CA LYS A 261 7.47 7.90 -0.61
C LYS A 261 8.43 6.82 -1.15
N ALA A 262 8.32 6.49 -2.43
CA ALA A 262 9.16 5.48 -3.07
C ALA A 262 10.68 5.76 -3.02
N HIS A 263 11.08 7.05 -3.02
CA HIS A 263 12.49 7.46 -2.97
C HIS A 263 13.08 7.53 -1.57
N ARG A 264 12.26 7.38 -0.53
CA ARG A 264 12.80 7.29 0.82
C ARG A 264 13.52 5.96 0.95
N ARG A 265 14.74 6.01 1.47
CA ARG A 265 15.58 4.83 1.72
C ARG A 265 14.85 3.74 2.49
N GLU A 266 13.97 4.12 3.43
CA GLU A 266 13.16 3.22 4.25
C GLU A 266 12.09 2.41 3.49
N HIS A 267 11.84 2.75 2.22
CA HIS A 267 10.80 2.18 1.38
C HIS A 267 11.33 1.43 0.15
N LEU A 268 12.60 1.61 -0.21
CA LEU A 268 13.29 0.87 -1.29
C LEU A 268 12.42 0.71 -2.55
N GLY A 269 11.81 1.80 -3.02
CA GLY A 269 10.97 1.83 -4.22
C GLY A 269 9.49 1.56 -3.98
N TYR A 270 9.09 0.94 -2.86
CA TYR A 270 7.68 0.63 -2.63
C TYR A 270 6.90 1.81 -2.00
N GLY A 271 6.34 2.67 -2.86
CA GLY A 271 5.50 3.80 -2.47
C GLY A 271 4.06 3.43 -2.04
N GLY A 272 3.65 2.17 -2.21
CA GLY A 272 2.28 1.72 -1.98
C GLY A 272 1.88 1.52 -0.51
N ARG A 273 0.63 1.07 -0.31
CA ARG A 273 0.15 0.52 0.97
C ARG A 273 0.70 -0.89 1.14
N ARG A 274 1.20 -1.23 2.33
CA ARG A 274 1.71 -2.59 2.56
C ARG A 274 0.62 -3.58 2.86
N VAL A 275 -0.37 -3.15 3.61
CA VAL A 275 -1.52 -3.98 3.98
C VAL A 275 -2.63 -3.68 2.97
N LEU A 276 -3.00 -4.72 2.24
CA LEU A 276 -3.96 -4.67 1.14
C LEU A 276 -5.15 -5.53 1.54
N VAL A 277 -6.27 -4.89 1.86
CA VAL A 277 -7.49 -5.58 2.25
C VAL A 277 -8.54 -5.35 1.19
N SER A 278 -9.16 -6.43 0.72
CA SER A 278 -10.33 -6.31 -0.15
C SER A 278 -11.45 -5.58 0.59
N ARG A 279 -12.10 -4.59 -0.06
CA ARG A 279 -13.22 -3.85 0.56
C ARG A 279 -14.36 -4.78 1.01
N LYS A 280 -14.49 -5.94 0.38
CA LYS A 280 -15.50 -6.96 0.68
C LYS A 280 -15.03 -8.03 1.68
N TRP A 281 -13.86 -7.86 2.32
CA TRP A 281 -13.32 -8.83 3.29
C TRP A 281 -14.27 -9.07 4.47
N SER A 282 -14.74 -7.99 5.10
CA SER A 282 -15.75 -8.02 6.16
C SER A 282 -17.18 -7.93 5.61
N GLY A 283 -17.33 -7.53 4.34
CA GLY A 283 -18.63 -7.13 3.78
C GLY A 283 -19.21 -5.87 4.42
N LYS A 284 -18.43 -5.16 5.26
CA LYS A 284 -18.83 -3.99 6.04
C LYS A 284 -18.18 -2.72 5.49
N THR A 285 -18.93 -1.63 5.48
CA THR A 285 -18.43 -0.29 5.19
C THR A 285 -17.63 0.27 6.37
N LEU A 286 -16.93 1.39 6.16
CA LEU A 286 -16.30 2.12 7.28
C LEU A 286 -17.33 2.62 8.30
N ALA A 287 -18.56 2.91 7.87
CA ALA A 287 -19.66 3.30 8.76
C ALA A 287 -20.07 2.11 9.64
N ASP A 288 -20.23 0.93 9.05
CA ASP A 288 -20.56 -0.30 9.78
C ASP A 288 -19.47 -0.63 10.81
N HIS A 289 -18.18 -0.52 10.44
CA HIS A 289 -17.09 -0.72 11.39
C HIS A 289 -17.03 0.34 12.50
N LYS A 290 -17.45 1.59 12.23
CA LYS A 290 -17.59 2.62 13.27
C LYS A 290 -18.76 2.27 14.21
N ALA A 291 -19.87 1.78 13.66
CA ALA A 291 -21.03 1.34 14.43
C ALA A 291 -20.69 0.14 15.33
N ASP A 292 -20.01 -0.89 14.79
CA ASP A 292 -19.54 -2.05 15.55
C ASP A 292 -18.66 -1.63 16.74
N ARG A 293 -17.66 -0.77 16.48
CA ARG A 293 -16.77 -0.28 17.54
C ARG A 293 -17.54 0.52 18.59
N LYS A 294 -18.49 1.36 18.18
CA LYS A 294 -19.35 2.11 19.12
C LYS A 294 -20.17 1.14 19.97
N ALA A 295 -20.81 0.14 19.36
CA ALA A 295 -21.60 -0.86 20.06
C ALA A 295 -20.76 -1.65 21.07
N TRP A 296 -19.56 -2.09 20.68
CA TRP A 296 -18.62 -2.77 21.57
C TRP A 296 -18.19 -1.90 22.76
N VAL A 297 -17.83 -0.63 22.51
CA VAL A 297 -17.45 0.32 23.58
C VAL A 297 -18.63 0.52 24.55
N LEU A 298 -19.84 0.71 24.03
CA LEU A 298 -21.04 0.89 24.86
C LEU A 298 -21.33 -0.36 25.70
N ALA A 299 -21.24 -1.55 25.12
CA ALA A 299 -21.42 -2.81 25.85
C ALA A 299 -20.37 -2.96 26.95
N ARG A 300 -19.09 -2.69 26.68
CA ARG A 300 -18.01 -2.79 27.66
C ARG A 300 -18.16 -1.77 28.80
N LEU A 301 -18.58 -0.54 28.50
CA LEU A 301 -18.86 0.46 29.53
C LEU A 301 -20.08 0.06 30.39
N ALA A 302 -21.12 -0.52 29.77
CA ALA A 302 -22.29 -1.01 30.47
C ALA A 302 -21.96 -2.19 31.42
N GLU A 303 -21.12 -3.14 30.99
CA GLU A 303 -20.62 -4.23 31.86
C GLU A 303 -19.88 -3.68 33.10
N ALA A 304 -19.12 -2.61 32.93
CA ALA A 304 -18.41 -1.94 34.03
C ALA A 304 -19.32 -1.01 34.86
N GLY A 305 -20.63 -0.96 34.59
CA GLY A 305 -21.58 -0.09 35.28
C GLY A 305 -21.39 1.41 35.00
N ILE A 306 -20.66 1.76 33.93
CA ILE A 306 -20.41 3.16 33.56
C ILE A 306 -21.55 3.64 32.66
N PRO A 307 -22.41 4.57 33.13
CA PRO A 307 -23.53 5.07 32.33
C PRO A 307 -23.01 5.90 31.16
N VAL A 308 -23.54 5.64 29.97
CA VAL A 308 -23.25 6.42 28.77
C VAL A 308 -24.55 7.00 28.23
N SER A 309 -24.66 8.33 28.22
CA SER A 309 -25.78 9.00 27.58
C SER A 309 -25.77 8.70 26.08
N ASN A 310 -26.85 8.12 25.57
CA ASN A 310 -27.06 7.89 24.15
C ASN A 310 -28.07 8.93 23.61
N PRO A 311 -27.62 9.95 22.87
CA PRO A 311 -28.52 10.98 22.33
C PRO A 311 -29.59 10.45 21.36
N ALA A 312 -29.44 9.22 20.88
CA ALA A 312 -30.38 8.54 19.99
C ALA A 312 -31.24 7.49 20.72
N ASP A 313 -31.25 7.48 22.06
CA ASP A 313 -32.14 6.62 22.84
C ASP A 313 -33.59 7.10 22.69
N PRO A 314 -34.50 6.30 22.10
CA PRO A 314 -35.90 6.69 21.92
C PRO A 314 -36.67 6.83 23.24
N ASN A 315 -36.14 6.33 24.35
CA ASN A 315 -36.71 6.47 25.69
C ASN A 315 -36.08 7.63 26.48
N ALA A 316 -35.18 8.41 25.88
CA ALA A 316 -34.58 9.55 26.56
C ALA A 316 -35.62 10.63 26.84
N VAL A 317 -35.60 11.18 28.06
CA VAL A 317 -36.46 12.30 28.49
C VAL A 317 -36.09 13.62 27.80
N HIS A 318 -34.95 13.67 27.11
CA HIS A 318 -34.40 14.88 26.48
C HIS A 318 -34.27 14.71 24.97
N VAL A 319 -34.66 15.75 24.22
CA VAL A 319 -34.43 15.85 22.77
C VAL A 319 -33.14 16.62 22.52
N TRP A 320 -32.26 16.07 21.69
CA TRP A 320 -30.99 16.71 21.34
C TRP A 320 -31.11 17.41 19.99
N GLU A 321 -30.83 18.71 19.95
CA GLU A 321 -30.73 19.49 18.71
C GLU A 321 -29.27 19.92 18.46
N ARG A 322 -28.90 20.10 17.18
CA ARG A 322 -27.58 20.63 16.84
C ARG A 322 -27.59 22.14 17.02
N ALA A 323 -26.82 22.62 18.00
CA ALA A 323 -26.62 24.06 18.19
C ALA A 323 -25.95 24.71 16.96
N GLY A 324 -26.51 25.83 16.50
CA GLY A 324 -26.01 26.61 15.38
C GLY A 324 -24.84 27.52 15.77
N PRO A 325 -24.09 28.08 14.80
CA PRO A 325 -22.95 28.97 15.11
C PRO A 325 -23.31 30.25 15.85
N ALA A 326 -24.58 30.69 15.76
CA ALA A 326 -25.10 31.91 16.37
C ALA A 326 -25.86 31.67 17.68
N ASP A 327 -25.91 30.42 18.15
CA ASP A 327 -26.60 30.05 19.38
C ASP A 327 -25.83 30.59 20.60
N PRO A 328 -26.47 31.37 21.49
CA PRO A 328 -25.81 32.03 22.61
C PRO A 328 -25.15 31.07 23.61
N ASP A 329 -25.61 29.81 23.66
CA ASP A 329 -25.06 28.78 24.54
C ASP A 329 -23.83 28.07 23.93
N VAL A 330 -23.48 28.38 22.67
CA VAL A 330 -22.31 27.83 22.01
C VAL A 330 -21.05 28.55 22.45
N LYS A 331 -20.27 27.87 23.29
CA LYS A 331 -18.95 28.32 23.73
C LYS A 331 -18.02 28.66 22.55
N PRO A 332 -17.04 29.57 22.74
CA PRO A 332 -15.97 29.84 21.77
C PRO A 332 -15.26 28.56 21.33
N THR A 333 -14.68 28.58 20.12
CA THR A 333 -14.07 27.39 19.49
C THR A 333 -12.97 26.78 20.35
N GLU A 334 -12.12 27.60 20.97
CA GLU A 334 -11.02 27.19 21.84
C GLU A 334 -11.55 26.42 23.06
N ALA A 335 -12.60 26.95 23.70
CA ALA A 335 -13.24 26.31 24.85
C ALA A 335 -13.94 24.99 24.48
N ARG A 336 -14.57 24.92 23.29
CA ARG A 336 -15.17 23.68 22.76
C ARG A 336 -14.10 22.63 22.46
N LEU A 337 -12.97 23.03 21.86
CA LEU A 337 -11.85 22.12 21.61
C LEU A 337 -11.29 21.55 22.92
N LEU A 338 -11.10 22.38 23.96
CA LEU A 338 -10.65 21.91 25.27
C LEU A 338 -11.65 20.95 25.92
N HIS A 339 -12.96 21.23 25.84
CA HIS A 339 -13.99 20.31 26.34
C HIS A 339 -13.96 18.98 25.58
N LEU A 340 -13.86 18.99 24.25
CA LEU A 340 -13.78 17.79 23.42
C LEU A 340 -12.51 16.96 23.72
N ILE A 341 -11.38 17.63 23.98
CA ILE A 341 -10.13 16.95 24.39
C ILE A 341 -10.33 16.28 25.75
N ASN A 342 -10.84 17.02 26.74
CA ASN A 342 -11.08 16.46 28.08
C ASN A 342 -12.08 15.29 28.01
N GLU A 343 -13.19 15.44 27.29
CA GLU A 343 -14.18 14.38 27.08
C GLU A 343 -13.56 13.13 26.44
N ARG A 344 -12.68 13.29 25.44
CA ARG A 344 -11.94 12.17 24.83
C ARG A 344 -10.99 11.50 25.82
N ILE A 345 -10.27 12.27 26.64
CA ILE A 345 -9.37 11.74 27.67
C ILE A 345 -10.18 10.95 28.70
N GLN A 346 -11.29 11.49 29.20
CA GLN A 346 -12.14 10.82 30.18
C GLN A 346 -12.75 9.54 29.61
N ARG A 347 -13.31 9.58 28.39
CA ARG A 347 -13.83 8.38 27.72
C ARG A 347 -12.76 7.30 27.53
N ARG A 348 -11.53 7.70 27.18
CA ARG A 348 -10.42 6.75 27.03
C ARG A 348 -10.07 6.11 28.38
N ARG A 349 -9.94 6.91 29.44
CA ARG A 349 -9.70 6.41 30.80
C ARG A 349 -10.79 5.46 31.27
N GLN A 350 -12.05 5.79 31.05
CA GLN A 350 -13.20 4.94 31.37
C GLN A 350 -13.15 3.61 30.63
N LEU A 351 -12.84 3.62 29.34
CA LEU A 351 -12.72 2.40 28.54
C LEU A 351 -11.51 1.55 28.98
N ASP A 352 -10.36 2.17 29.22
CA ASP A 352 -9.15 1.48 29.67
C ASP A 352 -9.39 0.82 31.03
N ALA A 353 -10.03 1.52 31.98
CA ALA A 353 -10.43 0.97 33.29
C ALA A 353 -11.44 -0.18 33.15
N ALA A 354 -12.45 -0.04 32.29
CA ALA A 354 -13.43 -1.09 32.02
C ALA A 354 -12.81 -2.34 31.36
N THR A 355 -11.67 -2.21 30.69
CA THR A 355 -10.99 -3.29 29.98
C THR A 355 -9.93 -4.01 30.84
N GLN A 356 -9.44 -3.37 31.91
CA GLN A 356 -8.45 -3.97 32.83
C GLN A 356 -9.05 -4.93 33.86
N ASN A 357 -10.36 -4.87 34.11
CA ASN A 357 -11.03 -5.84 34.97
C ASN A 357 -11.15 -7.19 34.25
N ASP A 358 -10.98 -8.30 34.98
CA ASP A 358 -11.01 -9.71 34.53
C ASP A 358 -12.39 -10.13 33.96
N THR A 359 -12.78 -9.48 32.88
CA THR A 359 -14.12 -9.53 32.28
C THR A 359 -14.06 -10.44 31.05
N PRO A 360 -15.07 -11.29 30.80
CA PRO A 360 -15.10 -12.14 29.62
C PRO A 360 -14.83 -11.36 28.31
N GLU A 361 -14.11 -11.99 27.37
CA GLU A 361 -13.88 -11.38 26.05
C GLU A 361 -15.21 -11.15 25.32
N LEU A 362 -15.57 -9.87 25.11
CA LEU A 362 -16.67 -9.51 24.23
C LEU A 362 -16.22 -9.51 22.78
N PRO A 363 -16.91 -10.22 21.87
CA PRO A 363 -16.56 -10.20 20.46
C PRO A 363 -16.75 -8.78 19.89
N ALA A 364 -15.72 -8.26 19.23
CA ALA A 364 -15.75 -6.95 18.55
C ALA A 364 -16.65 -6.94 17.30
N THR A 365 -17.22 -8.08 16.93
CA THR A 365 -18.14 -8.25 15.81
C THR A 365 -19.29 -9.14 16.22
N GLN A 366 -20.53 -8.70 16.01
CA GLN A 366 -21.67 -9.60 16.08
C GLN A 366 -21.53 -10.67 14.99
N SER A 367 -21.47 -11.94 15.39
CA SER A 367 -21.62 -13.08 14.49
C SER A 367 -23.01 -12.99 13.86
N ARG A 368 -23.07 -12.62 12.58
CA ARG A 368 -24.27 -12.93 11.78
C ARG A 368 -24.30 -14.44 11.65
N GLU A 369 -25.19 -15.09 12.40
CA GLU A 369 -25.62 -16.44 12.04
C GLU A 369 -26.02 -16.41 10.57
N ALA A 370 -25.37 -17.27 9.78
CA ALA A 370 -25.67 -17.40 8.37
C ALA A 370 -27.04 -18.07 8.26
N ALA A 371 -28.06 -17.30 7.85
CA ALA A 371 -29.26 -17.84 7.25
C ALA A 371 -28.92 -18.57 5.94
#